data_AF-G2R6N1-F1
#
_entry.id   AF-G2R6N1-F1
#
_cell.length_a   1.000
_cell.length_b   1.000
_cell.length_c   1.000
_cell.angle_alpha   90.00
_cell.angle_beta   90.00
_cell.angle_gamma   90.00
#
_symmetry.space_group_name_H-M   'P 1'
#
loop_
_entity.id
_entity.type
_entity.pdbx_description
1 polymer ?
#
loop_
_entity_poly.entity_id
_entity_poly.type
_entity_poly.pdbx_seq_one_letter_code
_entity_poly.pdbx_strand_id
1 'polypeptide(L)' 'YIKKVYKVLRRLKDIGLNLDLKKYIFVIKEVKYLGYIIEVKVYISPNPEKIKAIYK' A
#
# COMPACT_ATOMS: atom_id res chain seq x y z
N TYR A 1 -7.64 4.80 12.77
CA TYR A 1 -7.03 4.45 11.47
C TYR A 1 -7.32 5.50 10.40
N ILE A 2 -8.59 5.77 10.07
CA ILE A 2 -8.99 6.78 9.08
C ILE A 2 -8.43 8.20 9.35
N LYS A 3 -8.39 8.65 10.61
CA LYS A 3 -7.78 9.95 10.97
C LYS A 3 -6.31 10.09 10.51
N LYS A 4 -5.53 9.00 10.52
CA LYS A 4 -4.13 9.01 10.06
C LYS A 4 -4.05 9.16 8.55
N VAL A 5 -4.93 8.49 7.80
CA VAL A 5 -5.03 8.61 6.34
C VAL A 5 -5.34 10.05 5.93
N TYR A 6 -6.35 10.67 6.53
CA TYR A 6 -6.67 12.08 6.26
C TYR A 6 -5.52 13.03 6.58
N LYS A 7 -4.76 12.78 7.66
CA LYS A 7 -3.58 13.58 8.00
C LYS A 7 -2.51 13.52 6.90
N VAL A 8 -2.27 12.36 6.32
CA VAL A 8 -1.31 12.17 5.23
C VAL A 8 -1.82 12.84 3.95
N LEU A 9 -3.07 12.60 3.57
CA LEU A 9 -3.68 13.22 2.38
C LEU A 9 -3.66 14.75 2.45
N ARG A 10 -3.94 15.33 3.63
CA ARG A 10 -3.84 16.78 3.84
C ARG A 10 -2.42 17.28 3.58
N ARG A 11 -1.40 16.63 4.17
CA ARG A 11 0.00 17.03 3.99
C ARG A 11 0.46 16.95 2.53
N LEU A 12 0.01 15.94 1.80
CA LEU A 12 0.32 15.81 0.36
C LEU A 12 -0.31 16.96 -0.44
N LYS A 13 -1.57 17.29 -0.14
CA LYS A 13 -2.24 18.45 -0.74
C LYS A 13 -1.54 19.77 -0.40
N ASP A 14 -1.10 19.95 0.84
CA ASP A 14 -0.45 21.18 1.31
C ASP A 14 0.88 21.46 0.57
N ILE A 15 1.55 20.43 0.04
CA ILE A 15 2.77 20.56 -0.78
C ILE A 15 2.49 20.48 -2.30
N GLY A 16 1.23 20.52 -2.72
CA GLY A 16 0.85 20.49 -4.13
C GLY A 16 0.86 19.11 -4.80
N LEU A 17 1.01 18.01 -4.04
CA LEU A 17 0.88 16.66 -4.58
C LEU A 17 -0.58 16.22 -4.58
N ASN A 18 -1.12 16.01 -5.78
CA ASN A 18 -2.51 15.58 -5.95
C ASN A 18 -2.58 14.07 -6.19
N LEU A 19 -3.38 13.36 -5.41
CA LEU A 19 -3.66 11.93 -5.65
C LEU A 19 -4.80 11.78 -6.64
N ASP A 20 -4.62 10.89 -7.60
CA ASP A 20 -5.71 10.34 -8.39
C ASP A 20 -6.47 9.28 -7.57
N LEU A 21 -7.55 9.70 -6.93
CA LEU A 21 -8.36 8.84 -6.06
C LEU A 21 -8.90 7.58 -6.76
N LYS A 22 -8.98 7.55 -8.09
CA LYS A 22 -9.42 6.36 -8.83
C LYS A 22 -8.41 5.21 -8.76
N LYS A 23 -7.14 5.51 -8.49
CA LYS A 23 -6.05 4.51 -8.44
C LYS A 23 -5.85 3.88 -7.07
N TYR A 24 -6.50 4.41 -6.03
CA TYR A 24 -6.24 4.00 -4.65
C TYR A 24 -7.48 3.42 -3.99
N ILE A 25 -7.28 2.36 -3.24
CA ILE A 25 -8.30 1.72 -2.41
C ILE A 25 -7.80 1.77 -0.97
N PHE A 26 -8.64 2.28 -0.08
CA PHE A 26 -8.32 2.45 1.35
C PHE A 26 -9.08 1.43 2.20
N VAL A 27 -8.58 1.15 3.39
CA VAL A 27 -9.24 0.29 4.39
C VAL A 27 -9.49 -1.14 3.86
N ILE A 28 -8.49 -1.69 3.17
CA ILE A 28 -8.48 -3.08 2.68
C ILE A 28 -7.74 -4.01 3.63
N LYS A 29 -8.09 -5.30 3.59
CA LYS A 29 -7.47 -6.34 4.43
C LYS A 29 -6.12 -6.83 3.90
N GLU A 30 -5.92 -6.77 2.58
CA GLU A 30 -4.71 -7.20 1.91
C GLU A 30 -4.21 -6.09 0.97
N VAL A 31 -2.90 -5.84 0.95
CA VAL A 31 -2.29 -4.89 0.01
C VAL A 31 -0.92 -5.38 -0.48
N LYS A 32 -0.61 -5.10 -1.75
CA LYS A 32 0.73 -5.29 -2.30
C LYS A 32 1.57 -4.04 -2.07
N TYR A 33 2.73 -4.17 -1.44
CA TYR A 33 3.64 -3.06 -1.19
C TYR A 33 5.10 -3.50 -1.24
N LEU A 34 5.93 -2.81 -2.03
CA LEU A 34 7.36 -3.10 -2.22
C LEU A 34 7.69 -4.57 -2.57
N GLY A 35 6.80 -5.23 -3.30
CA GLY A 35 6.96 -6.64 -3.66
C GLY A 35 6.63 -7.61 -2.53
N TYR A 36 5.86 -7.19 -1.52
CA TYR A 36 5.28 -8.02 -0.48
C TYR A 36 3.76 -7.99 -0.57
N ILE A 37 3.13 -9.06 -0.11
CA ILE A 37 1.70 -9.14 0.16
C ILE A 37 1.55 -8.99 1.69
N ILE A 38 0.81 -7.97 2.10
CA ILE A 38 0.58 -7.65 3.51
C ILE A 38 -0.89 -7.93 3.81
N GLU A 39 -1.14 -8.93 4.67
CA GLU A 39 -2.48 -9.23 5.19
C GLU A 39 -2.59 -8.80 6.65
N VAL A 40 -3.61 -7.99 6.96
CA VAL A 40 -3.78 -7.39 8.29
C VAL A 40 -3.93 -8.49 9.35
N LYS A 41 -2.99 -8.53 10.32
CA LYS A 41 -2.93 -9.47 11.46
C LYS A 41 -2.65 -10.94 11.10
N VAL A 42 -2.30 -11.25 9.85
CA VAL A 42 -2.04 -12.63 9.44
C VAL A 42 -0.56 -12.82 9.08
N TYR A 43 -0.11 -12.28 7.95
CA TYR A 43 1.27 -12.43 7.49
C TYR A 43 1.75 -11.24 6.66
N ILE A 44 3.07 -11.11 6.60
CA ILE A 44 3.77 -10.31 5.60
C ILE A 44 4.60 -11.31 4.81
N SER A 45 4.23 -11.58 3.56
CA SER A 45 4.91 -12.56 2.71
C SER A 45 5.53 -11.87 1.49
N PRO A 46 6.72 -12.30 1.03
CA PRO A 46 7.25 -11.81 -0.24
C PRO A 46 6.32 -12.23 -1.37
N ASN A 47 6.12 -11.35 -2.36
CA ASN A 47 5.34 -11.68 -3.55
C ASN A 47 5.99 -12.90 -4.24
N PRO A 48 5.24 -13.99 -4.46
CA PRO A 48 5.74 -15.19 -5.13
C PRO A 48 6.43 -14.91 -6.47
N GLU A 49 6.01 -13.87 -7.20
CA GLU A 49 6.62 -13.46 -8.46
C GLU A 49 8.08 -13.01 -8.28
N LYS A 50 8.39 -12.33 -7.17
CA LYS A 50 9.75 -11.86 -6.86
C LYS A 50 10.65 -13.04 -6.45
N ILE A 51 10.10 -14.02 -5.74
CA ILE A 51 10.82 -15.24 -5.36
C ILE A 51 11.16 -16.05 -6.63
N LYS A 52 10.21 -16.21 -7.55
CA LYS A 52 10.42 -16.91 -8.83
C LYS A 52 11.57 -16.32 -9.67
N ALA A 53 11.80 -15.01 -9.58
CA ALA A 53 12.89 -14.35 -10.31
C ALA A 53 14.29 -14.68 -9.77
N ILE A 54 14.42 -15.20 -8.54
CA ILE A 54 15.71 -15.55 -7.92
C ILE A 54 16.07 -17.02 -8.18
N TYR A 55 15.07 -17.91 -8.28
CA TYR A 55 15.28 -19.35 -8.48
C TYR A 55 15.45 -19.76 -9.96
N LYS A 56 15.62 -18.79 -10.86
CA LYS A 56 15.88 -18.99 -12.30
C LYS A 56 17.26 -18.44 -12.63
#